data_AF-A0A971VS23-F1
#
_entry.id   AF-A0A971VS23-F1
#
_cell.length_a   1.000
_cell.length_b   1.000
_cell.length_c   1.000
_cell.angle_alpha   90.00
_cell.angle_beta   90.00
_cell.angle_gamma   90.00
#
_symmetry.space_group_name_H-M   'P 1'
#
loop_
_entity.id
_entity.type
_entity.pdbx_description
1 polymer ?
#
loop_
_entity_poly.entity_id
_entity_poly.type
_entity_poly.pdbx_seq_one_letter_code
_entity_poly.pdbx_strand_id
1 'polypeptide(L)'
;MNLKFDEKGLIPAIVQDARTGKVLMMAYMNEESLEITKKEGRACFWSRSRRELWRKGETSGNVQKVVSIKTDCDGDCLLIDVEPAGPACHTGEESCFFNEIHDGADVFTYEGLYELIKGRKENPKEGSYTTYLFDKGLEKILKKVGEETSEVIIGAMKKSKEETIYEIADLAYHVMVLMAEMGISLNDIRAELASRHVIDKKTKQETMK
;
A
#
# COMPACT_ATOMS: atom_id res chain seq x y z
N MET A 1 14.47 -22.69 -13.01
CA MET A 1 13.48 -22.16 -13.97
C MET A 1 14.21 -21.14 -14.83
N ASN A 2 14.05 -21.19 -16.15
CA ASN A 2 14.78 -20.31 -17.08
C ASN A 2 13.88 -19.16 -17.51
N LEU A 3 14.43 -17.95 -17.59
CA LEU A 3 13.72 -16.77 -18.08
C LEU A 3 13.56 -16.86 -19.60
N LYS A 4 12.40 -16.46 -20.10
CA LYS A 4 12.07 -16.40 -21.53
C LYS A 4 11.96 -14.94 -21.96
N PHE A 5 12.93 -14.51 -22.75
CA PHE A 5 12.87 -13.22 -23.42
C PHE A 5 12.11 -13.36 -24.74
N ASP A 6 11.43 -12.30 -25.16
CA ASP A 6 10.78 -12.23 -26.46
C ASP A 6 11.79 -12.24 -27.62
N GLU A 7 11.31 -12.23 -28.86
CA GLU A 7 12.13 -12.24 -30.07
C GLU A 7 13.10 -11.03 -30.16
N LYS A 8 12.86 -9.97 -29.38
CA LYS A 8 13.69 -8.77 -29.31
C LYS A 8 14.67 -8.82 -28.12
N GLY A 9 14.73 -9.94 -27.40
CA GLY A 9 15.56 -10.10 -26.21
C GLY A 9 15.04 -9.32 -25.01
N LEU A 10 13.73 -9.07 -24.93
CA LEU A 10 13.09 -8.30 -23.85
C LEU A 10 12.15 -9.17 -23.01
N ILE A 11 12.08 -8.86 -21.72
CA ILE A 11 11.12 -9.44 -20.78
C ILE A 11 10.33 -8.32 -20.10
N PRO A 12 8.99 -8.42 -20.00
CA PRO A 12 8.20 -7.51 -19.20
C PRO A 12 8.57 -7.61 -17.71
N ALA A 13 8.62 -6.46 -17.04
CA ALA A 13 8.87 -6.34 -15.62
C ALA A 13 7.81 -5.44 -14.98
N ILE A 14 6.97 -6.04 -14.15
CA ILE A 14 6.00 -5.36 -13.30
C ILE A 14 6.70 -4.93 -12.02
N VAL A 15 6.59 -3.66 -11.68
CA VAL A 15 7.19 -3.07 -10.49
C VAL A 15 6.11 -2.80 -9.46
N GLN A 16 6.28 -3.31 -8.25
CA GLN A 16 5.32 -3.20 -7.15
C GLN A 16 5.99 -2.58 -5.92
N ASP A 17 5.31 -1.70 -5.19
CA ASP A 17 5.81 -1.23 -3.89
C ASP A 17 5.78 -2.40 -2.91
N ALA A 18 6.95 -2.79 -2.41
CA ALA A 18 7.14 -3.93 -1.51
C ALA A 18 6.38 -3.77 -0.18
N ARG A 19 6.09 -2.53 0.22
CA ARG A 19 5.36 -2.21 1.44
C ARG A 19 3.87 -2.27 1.19
N THR A 20 3.34 -1.62 0.15
CA THR A 20 1.87 -1.47 -0.01
C THR A 20 1.25 -2.54 -0.91
N GLY A 21 2.03 -3.20 -1.76
CA GLY A 21 1.51 -4.08 -2.80
C GLY A 21 0.93 -3.32 -4.00
N LYS A 22 1.04 -1.99 -4.06
CA LYS A 22 0.55 -1.19 -5.19
C LYS A 22 1.45 -1.42 -6.42
N VAL A 23 0.85 -1.72 -7.56
CA VAL A 23 1.59 -1.77 -8.83
C VAL A 23 1.97 -0.34 -9.22
N LEU A 24 3.27 -0.10 -9.39
CA LEU A 24 3.85 1.22 -9.64
C LEU A 24 4.01 1.50 -11.14
N MET A 25 4.58 0.54 -11.88
CA MET A 25 4.82 0.69 -13.31
C MET A 25 5.08 -0.66 -13.95
N MET A 26 5.05 -0.69 -15.28
CA MET A 26 5.57 -1.78 -16.09
C MET A 26 6.64 -1.22 -17.04
N ALA A 27 7.76 -1.92 -17.13
CA ALA A 27 8.83 -1.61 -18.07
C ALA A 27 9.38 -2.91 -18.68
N TYR A 28 10.29 -2.78 -19.63
CA TYR A 28 10.97 -3.93 -20.23
C TYR A 28 12.40 -4.00 -19.72
N MET A 29 12.92 -5.21 -19.60
CA MET A 29 14.32 -5.49 -19.31
C MET A 29 14.90 -6.35 -20.42
N ASN A 30 16.15 -6.12 -20.81
CA ASN A 30 16.96 -7.13 -21.47
C ASN A 30 17.86 -7.82 -20.43
N GLU A 31 18.63 -8.83 -20.86
CA GLU A 31 19.54 -9.57 -19.98
C GLU A 31 20.52 -8.64 -19.25
N GLU A 32 21.10 -7.65 -19.94
CA GLU A 32 22.03 -6.69 -19.36
C GLU A 32 21.39 -5.82 -18.26
N SER A 33 20.21 -5.25 -18.52
CA SER A 33 19.50 -4.43 -17.53
C SER A 33 19.08 -5.24 -16.29
N LEU A 34 18.78 -6.52 -16.47
CA LEU A 34 18.44 -7.43 -15.37
C LEU A 34 19.67 -7.73 -14.52
N GLU A 35 20.82 -8.01 -15.13
CA GLU A 35 22.07 -8.24 -14.41
C GLU A 35 22.55 -6.98 -13.67
N ILE A 36 22.42 -5.81 -14.30
CA ILE A 36 22.68 -4.53 -13.64
C ILE A 36 21.76 -4.38 -12.41
N THR A 37 20.48 -4.68 -12.56
CA THR A 37 19.50 -4.57 -11.48
C THR A 37 19.84 -5.46 -10.29
N LYS A 38 20.19 -6.74 -10.55
CA LYS A 38 20.61 -7.69 -9.51
C LYS A 38 21.89 -7.23 -8.81
N LYS A 39 22.86 -6.69 -9.57
CA LYS A 39 24.16 -6.26 -9.06
C LYS A 39 24.07 -4.98 -8.23
N GLU A 40 23.34 -3.98 -8.72
CA GLU A 40 23.26 -2.66 -8.10
C GLU A 40 22.20 -2.58 -6.99
N GLY A 41 21.25 -3.53 -6.95
CA GLY A 41 20.11 -3.49 -6.03
C GLY A 41 19.16 -2.33 -6.34
N ARG A 42 19.20 -1.80 -7.57
CA ARG A 42 18.38 -0.68 -8.04
C ARG A 42 17.79 -1.03 -9.40
N ALA A 43 16.56 -0.61 -9.65
CA ALA A 43 15.88 -0.92 -10.90
C ALA A 43 16.54 -0.25 -12.12
N CYS A 44 17.01 -1.07 -13.05
CA CYS A 44 17.51 -0.68 -14.37
C CYS A 44 16.67 -1.37 -15.45
N PHE A 45 16.21 -0.60 -16.42
CA PHE A 45 15.33 -1.07 -17.49
C PHE A 45 15.96 -0.85 -18.86
N TRP A 46 15.38 -1.49 -19.87
CA TRP A 46 15.67 -1.20 -21.27
C TRP A 46 14.58 -0.28 -21.86
N SER A 47 14.97 0.92 -22.27
CA SER A 47 14.06 1.84 -22.95
C SER A 47 13.87 1.40 -24.40
N ARG A 48 12.69 0.88 -24.75
CA ARG A 48 12.39 0.44 -26.12
C ARG A 48 12.46 1.58 -27.14
N SER A 49 12.08 2.80 -26.74
CA SER A 49 12.07 3.97 -27.63
C SER A 49 13.46 4.55 -27.82
N ARG A 50 14.26 4.64 -26.76
CA ARG A 50 15.62 5.20 -26.80
C ARG A 50 16.68 4.16 -27.17
N ARG A 51 16.34 2.87 -27.06
CA ARG A 51 17.23 1.72 -27.30
C ARG A 51 18.50 1.79 -26.45
N GLU A 52 18.32 2.10 -25.17
CA GLU A 52 19.40 2.25 -24.20
C GLU A 52 18.97 1.74 -22.82
N LEU A 53 19.97 1.48 -21.98
CA LEU A 53 19.77 1.21 -20.55
C LEU A 53 19.28 2.47 -19.84
N TRP A 54 18.35 2.29 -18.91
CA TRP A 54 17.77 3.37 -18.13
C TRP A 54 17.66 2.96 -16.67
N ARG A 55 18.50 3.54 -15.80
CA ARG A 55 18.33 3.38 -14.35
C ARG A 55 17.23 4.30 -13.86
N LYS A 56 16.22 3.71 -13.23
CA LYS A 56 15.05 4.47 -12.76
C LYS A 56 15.49 5.49 -11.71
N GLY A 57 15.15 6.75 -11.96
CA GLY A 57 15.44 7.85 -11.03
C GLY A 57 16.84 8.44 -11.11
N GLU A 58 17.68 8.05 -12.09
CA GLU A 58 19.01 8.67 -12.29
C GLU A 58 18.94 10.19 -12.42
N THR A 59 17.92 10.70 -13.13
CA THR A 59 17.73 12.15 -13.32
C THR A 59 16.87 12.78 -12.23
N SER A 60 15.82 12.11 -11.77
CA SER A 60 14.82 12.70 -10.87
C SER A 60 15.07 12.45 -9.38
N GLY A 61 15.99 11.56 -9.01
CA GLY A 61 16.19 11.09 -7.64
C GLY A 61 15.16 10.05 -7.17
N ASN A 62 14.07 9.82 -7.91
CA ASN A 62 13.02 8.84 -7.58
C ASN A 62 13.48 7.41 -7.94
N VAL A 63 14.53 6.96 -7.26
CA VAL A 63 15.11 5.62 -7.40
C VAL A 63 14.18 4.57 -6.82
N GLN A 64 14.31 3.35 -7.33
CA GLN A 64 13.59 2.18 -6.86
C GLN A 64 14.61 1.15 -6.38
N LYS A 65 14.73 0.99 -5.06
CA LYS A 65 15.62 0.00 -4.45
C LYS A 65 14.94 -1.36 -4.50
N VAL A 66 15.61 -2.35 -5.06
CA VAL A 66 15.05 -3.69 -5.24
C VAL A 66 15.06 -4.45 -3.93
N VAL A 67 13.90 -5.01 -3.58
CA VAL A 67 13.70 -5.90 -2.43
C VAL A 67 13.69 -7.35 -2.88
N SER A 68 12.95 -7.65 -3.95
CA SER A 68 12.85 -9.01 -4.48
C SER A 68 12.58 -9.00 -5.98
N ILE A 69 13.03 -10.05 -6.67
CA ILE A 69 12.72 -10.30 -8.08
C ILE A 69 12.18 -11.73 -8.18
N LYS A 70 10.98 -11.87 -8.73
CA LYS A 70 10.31 -13.15 -8.98
C LYS A 70 9.97 -13.24 -10.47
N THR A 71 9.76 -14.46 -10.94
CA THR A 71 9.21 -14.73 -12.27
C THR A 71 7.90 -15.48 -12.12
N ASP A 72 7.01 -15.34 -13.09
CA ASP A 72 5.76 -16.09 -13.18
C ASP A 72 5.97 -17.58 -13.53
N CYS A 73 4.87 -18.32 -13.73
CA CYS A 73 4.87 -19.78 -13.80
C CYS A 73 5.42 -20.37 -15.12
N ASP A 74 5.57 -19.56 -16.16
CA ASP A 74 6.18 -19.93 -17.43
C ASP A 74 7.46 -19.14 -17.76
N GLY A 75 7.82 -18.15 -16.95
CA GLY A 75 9.13 -17.52 -16.91
C GLY A 75 9.28 -16.35 -17.87
N ASP A 76 8.19 -15.81 -18.41
CA ASP A 76 8.19 -14.73 -19.40
C ASP A 76 7.80 -13.36 -18.84
N CYS A 77 7.56 -13.25 -17.54
CA CYS A 77 7.34 -11.98 -16.86
C CYS A 77 8.04 -11.93 -15.50
N LEU A 78 8.58 -10.76 -15.17
CA LEU A 78 9.17 -10.47 -13.87
C LEU A 78 8.22 -9.66 -12.99
N LEU A 79 8.17 -10.01 -11.71
CA LEU A 79 7.63 -9.17 -10.64
C LEU A 79 8.80 -8.67 -9.79
N ILE A 80 8.96 -7.35 -9.73
CA ILE A 80 10.03 -6.68 -8.98
C ILE A 80 9.40 -5.91 -7.83
N ASP A 81 9.62 -6.40 -6.61
CA ASP A 81 9.25 -5.70 -5.38
C ASP A 81 10.31 -4.63 -5.09
N VAL A 82 9.90 -3.37 -4.94
CA VAL A 82 10.81 -2.24 -4.70
C VAL A 82 10.39 -1.36 -3.51
N GLU A 83 11.37 -0.69 -2.91
CA GLU A 83 11.17 0.47 -2.04
C GLU A 83 11.36 1.75 -2.88
N PRO A 84 10.28 2.46 -3.26
CA PRO A 84 10.40 3.70 -4.02
C PRO A 84 10.84 4.88 -3.13
N ALA A 85 11.79 5.68 -3.61
CA ALA A 85 12.24 6.91 -2.95
C ALA A 85 11.35 8.14 -3.24
N GLY A 86 10.36 8.00 -4.10
CA GLY A 86 9.46 9.05 -4.57
C GLY A 86 8.50 8.51 -5.62
N PRO A 87 7.71 9.37 -6.29
CA PRO A 87 6.73 8.92 -7.28
C PRO A 87 7.38 8.15 -8.43
N ALA A 88 6.75 7.03 -8.81
CA ALA A 88 7.24 6.21 -9.92
C ALA A 88 6.99 6.89 -11.26
N CYS A 89 5.86 7.60 -11.40
CA CYS A 89 5.48 8.27 -12.62
C CYS A 89 6.20 9.61 -12.81
N HIS A 90 6.45 9.98 -14.07
CA HIS A 90 7.03 11.28 -14.43
C HIS A 90 6.05 12.44 -14.26
N THR A 91 4.75 12.17 -14.11
CA THR A 91 3.72 13.19 -13.85
C THR A 91 3.70 13.65 -12.39
N GLY A 92 4.45 12.99 -11.51
CA GLY A 92 4.38 13.20 -10.05
C GLY A 92 3.47 12.20 -9.33
N GLU A 93 2.70 11.39 -10.06
CA GLU A 93 1.87 10.34 -9.49
C GLU A 93 2.69 9.17 -8.95
N GLU A 94 2.18 8.55 -7.88
CA GLU A 94 2.84 7.41 -7.23
C GLU A 94 3.00 6.22 -8.19
N SER A 95 1.96 5.95 -8.99
CA SER A 95 1.89 4.86 -9.97
C SER A 95 1.62 5.41 -11.36
N CYS A 96 2.03 4.69 -12.40
CA CYS A 96 1.64 4.97 -13.79
C CYS A 96 0.17 4.57 -14.08
N PHE A 97 -0.45 3.75 -13.23
CA PHE A 97 -1.80 3.21 -13.43
C PHE A 97 -2.85 4.04 -12.68
N PHE A 98 -2.87 5.36 -12.93
CA PHE A 98 -3.77 6.32 -12.26
C PHE A 98 -4.99 6.72 -13.08
N ASN A 99 -5.05 6.36 -14.37
CA ASN A 99 -6.20 6.61 -15.23
C ASN A 99 -7.08 5.36 -15.31
N GLU A 100 -8.34 5.51 -14.93
CA GLU A 100 -9.35 4.47 -15.06
C GLU A 100 -9.98 4.51 -16.46
N ILE A 101 -10.08 3.35 -17.11
CA ILE A 101 -10.62 3.21 -18.48
C ILE A 101 -11.92 2.38 -18.53
N HIS A 102 -12.29 1.80 -17.40
CA HIS A 102 -13.52 1.06 -17.19
C HIS A 102 -13.89 1.23 -15.74
N ASP A 103 -15.07 1.76 -15.47
CA ASP A 103 -15.63 1.81 -14.12
C ASP A 103 -15.75 0.38 -13.62
N GLY A 104 -14.80 -0.05 -12.79
CA GLY A 104 -15.00 -1.25 -12.00
C GLY A 104 -16.25 -1.04 -11.13
N ALA A 105 -16.99 -2.11 -10.82
CA ALA A 105 -17.89 -2.03 -9.68
C ALA A 105 -17.10 -1.46 -8.50
N ASP A 106 -17.63 -0.45 -7.78
CA ASP A 106 -16.98 0.17 -6.61
C ASP A 106 -16.44 -0.93 -5.68
N VAL A 107 -15.17 -1.31 -5.86
CA VAL A 107 -14.56 -2.36 -5.05
C VAL A 107 -14.19 -1.69 -3.75
N PHE A 108 -14.82 -2.11 -2.68
CA PHE A 108 -14.48 -1.64 -1.35
C PHE A 108 -13.00 -1.89 -1.06
N THR A 109 -12.27 -0.84 -0.69
CA THR A 109 -10.91 -0.90 -0.18
C THR A 109 -10.82 -0.09 1.10
N TYR A 110 -9.94 -0.50 2.02
CA TYR A 110 -9.72 0.26 3.26
C TYR A 110 -9.10 1.63 2.95
N GLU A 111 -8.23 1.70 1.95
CA GLU A 111 -7.65 2.95 1.45
C GLU A 111 -8.72 3.88 0.88
N GLY A 112 -9.63 3.36 0.05
CA GLY A 112 -10.75 4.13 -0.49
C GLY A 112 -11.71 4.64 0.59
N LEU A 113 -12.03 3.81 1.59
CA LEU A 113 -12.82 4.23 2.75
C LEU A 113 -12.10 5.35 3.54
N TYR A 114 -10.80 5.20 3.78
CA TYR A 114 -10.03 6.17 4.55
C TYR A 114 -9.89 7.51 3.81
N GLU A 115 -9.66 7.51 2.49
CA GLU A 115 -9.66 8.73 1.68
C GLU A 115 -11.05 9.38 1.62
N LEU A 116 -12.13 8.59 1.59
CA LEU A 116 -13.49 9.13 1.73
C LEU A 116 -13.68 9.82 3.09
N ILE A 117 -13.19 9.21 4.19
CA ILE A 117 -13.26 9.80 5.54
C ILE A 117 -12.48 11.12 5.59
N LYS A 118 -11.23 11.14 5.11
CA LYS A 118 -10.43 12.38 5.02
C LYS A 118 -11.10 13.45 4.16
N GLY A 119 -11.61 13.05 3.00
CA GLY A 119 -12.34 13.94 2.11
C GLY A 119 -13.57 14.58 2.77
N ARG A 120 -14.26 13.88 3.67
CA ARG A 120 -15.39 14.43 4.45
C ARG A 120 -14.98 15.41 5.53
N LYS A 121 -13.74 15.37 6.01
CA LYS A 121 -13.17 16.36 6.95
C LYS A 121 -12.81 17.66 6.22
N GLU A 122 -12.18 17.54 5.05
CA GLU A 122 -11.75 18.69 4.25
C GLU A 122 -12.92 19.34 3.49
N ASN A 123 -13.85 18.52 3.00
CA ASN A 123 -15.03 18.93 2.25
C ASN A 123 -16.29 18.33 2.92
N PRO A 124 -16.79 18.99 3.98
CA PRO A 124 -18.00 18.57 4.70
C PRO A 124 -19.18 18.36 3.76
N LYS A 125 -19.93 17.27 3.97
CA LYS A 125 -21.18 16.99 3.24
C LYS A 125 -22.33 16.94 4.21
N GLU A 126 -23.32 17.79 3.98
CA GLU A 126 -24.56 17.83 4.76
C GLU A 126 -25.23 16.45 4.79
N GLY A 127 -25.69 16.05 5.98
CA GLY A 127 -26.31 14.73 6.23
C GLY A 127 -25.32 13.56 6.31
N SER A 128 -24.02 13.76 6.13
CA SER A 128 -23.02 12.70 6.30
C SER A 128 -22.74 12.43 7.78
N TYR A 129 -22.81 11.16 8.19
CA TYR A 129 -22.41 10.74 9.54
C TYR A 129 -20.95 11.09 9.85
N THR A 130 -20.02 10.89 8.89
CA THR A 130 -18.61 11.25 9.07
C THR A 130 -18.43 12.74 9.34
N THR A 131 -19.15 13.60 8.60
CA THR A 131 -19.12 15.05 8.82
C THR A 131 -19.66 15.40 10.21
N TYR A 132 -20.77 14.79 10.62
CA TYR A 132 -21.29 14.97 11.98
C TYR A 132 -20.27 14.62 13.08
N LEU A 133 -19.49 13.54 12.91
CA LEU A 133 -18.45 13.16 13.88
C LEU A 133 -17.36 14.23 13.98
N PHE A 134 -16.88 14.75 12.84
CA PHE A 134 -15.88 15.82 12.82
C PHE A 134 -16.43 17.14 13.38
N ASP A 135 -17.68 17.50 13.06
CA ASP A 135 -18.33 18.70 13.59
C ASP A 135 -18.49 18.67 15.12
N LYS A 136 -18.69 17.48 15.70
CA LYS A 136 -18.73 17.29 17.16
C LYS A 136 -17.35 17.19 17.80
N GLY A 137 -16.30 17.01 17.00
CA GLY A 137 -14.91 16.99 17.42
C GLY A 137 -14.48 15.72 18.17
N LEU A 138 -13.22 15.76 18.61
CA LEU A 138 -12.49 14.63 19.17
C LEU A 138 -13.23 13.90 20.32
N GLU A 139 -13.90 14.62 21.22
CA GLU A 139 -14.61 13.99 22.34
C GLU A 139 -15.71 13.04 21.86
N LYS A 140 -16.47 13.42 20.83
CA LYS A 140 -17.52 12.55 20.27
C LYS A 140 -16.94 11.34 19.56
N ILE A 141 -15.83 11.52 18.84
CA ILE A 141 -15.12 10.43 18.16
C ILE A 141 -14.61 9.41 19.18
N LEU A 142 -13.95 9.86 20.25
CA LEU A 142 -13.44 8.99 21.32
C LEU A 142 -14.55 8.23 22.04
N LYS A 143 -15.70 8.88 22.27
CA LYS A 143 -16.88 8.21 22.85
C LYS A 143 -17.34 7.04 21.98
N LYS A 144 -17.42 7.22 20.66
CA LYS A 144 -17.78 6.13 19.74
C LYS A 144 -16.75 5.01 19.76
N VAL A 145 -15.45 5.32 19.69
CA VAL A 145 -14.39 4.30 19.81
C VAL A 145 -14.54 3.46 21.10
N GLY A 146 -14.81 4.10 22.24
CA GLY A 146 -15.03 3.40 23.51
C GLY A 146 -16.31 2.56 23.56
N GLU A 147 -17.40 3.06 22.96
CA GLU A 147 -18.67 2.35 22.80
C GLU A 147 -18.47 1.08 21.98
N GLU A 148 -17.95 1.21 20.75
CA GLU A 148 -17.72 0.06 19.85
C GLU A 148 -16.76 -0.97 20.43
N THR A 149 -15.72 -0.52 21.16
CA THR A 149 -14.82 -1.44 21.86
C THR A 149 -15.57 -2.31 22.86
N SER A 150 -16.53 -1.73 23.59
CA SER A 150 -17.34 -2.46 24.56
C SER A 150 -18.32 -3.40 23.87
N GLU A 151 -18.88 -3.00 22.73
CA GLU A 151 -19.81 -3.82 21.94
C GLU A 151 -19.11 -5.02 21.30
N VAL A 152 -17.87 -4.87 20.81
CA VAL A 152 -17.04 -6.01 20.38
C VAL A 152 -16.87 -7.04 21.49
N ILE A 153 -16.57 -6.60 22.71
CA ILE A 153 -16.41 -7.49 23.88
C ILE A 153 -17.73 -8.22 24.15
N ILE A 154 -18.85 -7.50 24.14
CA ILE A 154 -20.19 -8.05 24.39
C ILE A 154 -20.58 -9.08 23.32
N GLY A 155 -20.39 -8.75 22.03
CA GLY A 155 -20.66 -9.67 20.91
C GLY A 155 -19.84 -10.97 21.02
N ALA A 156 -18.56 -10.84 21.38
CA ALA A 156 -17.68 -11.98 21.60
C ALA A 156 -18.12 -12.83 22.81
N MET A 157 -18.53 -12.19 23.92
CA MET A 157 -19.07 -12.89 25.10
C MET A 157 -20.35 -13.67 24.78
N LYS A 158 -21.22 -13.13 23.93
CA LYS A 158 -22.41 -13.82 23.40
C LYS A 158 -22.07 -14.98 22.46
N LYS A 159 -20.80 -15.12 22.05
CA LYS A 159 -20.34 -16.04 21.00
C LYS A 159 -21.07 -15.83 19.66
N SER A 160 -21.55 -14.62 19.41
CA SER A 160 -22.23 -14.25 18.18
C SER A 160 -21.19 -13.77 17.17
N LYS A 161 -20.87 -14.61 16.18
CA LYS A 161 -19.90 -14.26 15.14
C LYS A 161 -20.36 -13.06 14.30
N GLU A 162 -21.64 -13.02 13.96
CA GLU A 162 -22.23 -11.95 13.15
C GLU A 162 -22.16 -10.60 13.85
N GLU A 163 -22.63 -10.54 15.11
CA GLU A 163 -22.55 -9.33 15.94
C GLU A 163 -21.10 -8.90 16.14
N THR A 164 -20.20 -9.84 16.46
CA THR A 164 -18.77 -9.50 16.64
C THR A 164 -18.15 -8.92 15.36
N ILE A 165 -18.49 -9.45 14.17
CA ILE A 165 -17.98 -8.89 12.90
C ILE A 165 -18.52 -7.47 12.68
N TYR A 166 -19.80 -7.25 12.98
CA TYR A 166 -20.43 -5.94 12.85
C TYR A 166 -19.75 -4.90 13.75
N GLU A 167 -19.56 -5.20 15.04
CA GLU A 167 -18.94 -4.24 15.97
C GLU A 167 -17.44 -4.05 15.70
N ILE A 168 -16.74 -5.08 15.20
CA ILE A 168 -15.34 -4.90 14.74
C ILE A 168 -15.29 -3.95 13.55
N ALA A 169 -16.25 -4.04 12.64
CA ALA A 169 -16.33 -3.13 11.49
C ALA A 169 -16.62 -1.69 11.93
N ASP A 170 -17.54 -1.49 12.88
CA ASP A 170 -17.86 -0.14 13.38
C ASP A 170 -16.69 0.45 14.18
N LEU A 171 -16.05 -0.37 15.03
CA LEU A 171 -14.81 0.02 15.72
C LEU A 171 -13.72 0.40 14.71
N ALA A 172 -13.51 -0.39 13.66
CA ALA A 172 -12.51 -0.11 12.64
C ALA A 172 -12.80 1.22 11.92
N TYR A 173 -14.05 1.48 11.55
CA TYR A 173 -14.47 2.75 10.97
C TYR A 173 -14.22 3.93 11.92
N HIS A 174 -14.62 3.80 13.18
CA HIS A 174 -14.44 4.88 14.17
C HIS A 174 -12.97 5.14 14.52
N VAL A 175 -12.12 4.11 14.52
CA VAL A 175 -10.67 4.26 14.62
C VAL A 175 -10.11 4.97 13.37
N MET A 176 -10.59 4.68 12.16
CA MET A 176 -10.19 5.42 10.95
C MET A 176 -10.60 6.90 11.01
N VAL A 177 -11.77 7.22 11.56
CA VAL A 177 -12.19 8.62 11.81
C VAL A 177 -11.26 9.30 12.82
N LEU A 178 -10.90 8.62 13.92
CA LEU A 178 -9.92 9.12 14.88
C LEU A 178 -8.54 9.34 14.25
N MET A 179 -8.09 8.41 13.42
CA MET A 179 -6.83 8.52 12.67
C MET A 179 -6.84 9.78 11.78
N ALA A 180 -7.90 10.01 11.02
CA ALA A 180 -8.04 11.22 10.20
C ALA A 180 -8.15 12.50 11.06
N GLU A 181 -8.73 12.40 12.26
CA GLU A 181 -8.76 13.52 13.20
C GLU A 181 -7.35 13.90 13.68
N MET A 182 -6.52 12.90 13.95
CA MET A 182 -5.16 13.05 14.48
C MET A 182 -4.06 13.15 13.40
N GLY A 183 -4.41 13.07 12.11
CA GLY A 183 -3.44 13.09 11.01
C GLY A 183 -2.58 11.82 10.89
N ILE A 184 -3.08 10.67 11.36
CA ILE A 184 -2.40 9.38 11.31
C ILE A 184 -2.80 8.63 10.04
N SER A 185 -1.85 8.26 9.19
CA SER A 185 -2.13 7.53 7.95
C SER A 185 -2.27 6.02 8.14
N LEU A 186 -2.90 5.33 7.18
CA LEU A 186 -2.89 3.86 7.14
C LEU A 186 -1.45 3.29 7.06
N ASN A 187 -0.52 4.02 6.43
CA ASN A 187 0.88 3.62 6.35
C ASN A 187 1.58 3.69 7.71
N ASP A 188 1.24 4.66 8.56
CA ASP A 188 1.81 4.75 9.93
C ASP A 188 1.40 3.52 10.75
N ILE A 189 0.12 3.15 10.70
CA ILE A 189 -0.41 1.94 11.36
C ILE A 189 0.23 0.68 10.77
N ARG A 190 0.36 0.59 9.45
CA ARG A 190 1.01 -0.54 8.78
C ARG A 190 2.46 -0.69 9.20
N ALA A 191 3.22 0.41 9.24
CA ALA A 191 4.62 0.42 9.65
C ALA A 191 4.77 -0.04 11.11
N GLU A 192 3.89 0.44 12.00
CA GLU A 192 3.87 0.05 13.40
C GLU A 192 3.51 -1.44 13.59
N LEU A 193 2.54 -1.97 12.84
CA LEU A 193 2.23 -3.41 12.89
C LEU A 193 3.35 -4.27 12.30
N ALA A 194 3.97 -3.81 11.20
CA ALA A 194 5.09 -4.50 10.58
C ALA A 194 6.32 -4.57 11.49
N SER A 195 6.59 -3.51 12.26
CA SER A 195 7.70 -3.50 13.23
C SER A 195 7.53 -4.61 14.28
N ARG A 196 6.30 -4.85 14.73
CA ARG A 196 5.95 -5.91 15.71
C ARG A 196 6.07 -7.32 15.13
N HIS A 197 5.77 -7.49 13.84
CA HIS A 197 5.92 -8.78 13.17
C HIS A 197 7.40 -9.22 13.07
N VAL A 198 8.34 -8.27 13.03
CA VAL A 198 9.79 -8.56 13.03
C VAL A 198 10.29 -8.94 14.44
N ILE A 199 9.68 -8.39 15.50
CA ILE A 199 10.06 -8.61 16.90
C ILE A 199 9.85 -10.08 17.32
N ASP A 200 8.85 -10.79 16.79
CA ASP A 200 8.67 -12.23 17.06
C ASP A 200 9.86 -13.10 16.62
N LYS A 201 10.73 -12.61 15.73
CA LYS A 201 11.99 -13.30 15.37
C LYS A 201 13.20 -12.88 16.20
N LYS A 202 13.13 -11.79 16.98
CA LYS A 202 14.22 -11.30 17.83
C LYS A 202 13.69 -10.57 19.07
N THR A 203 13.17 -11.30 20.06
CA THR A 203 13.31 -10.94 21.49
C THR A 203 12.86 -12.09 22.41
N LYS A 204 13.73 -13.09 22.57
CA LYS A 204 14.12 -13.50 23.93
C LYS A 204 15.37 -12.70 24.27
N GLN A 205 15.20 -11.44 24.61
CA GLN A 205 16.24 -10.66 25.29
C GLN A 205 15.58 -9.68 26.23
N GLU A 206 15.46 -10.16 27.47
CA GLU A 206 15.58 -9.47 28.74
C GLU A 206 14.75 -8.18 28.93
N THR A 207 13.71 -8.35 29.76
CA THR A 207 13.16 -7.35 30.68
C THR A 207 14.17 -6.30 31.10
N MET A 208 13.92 -5.04 30.71
CA MET A 208 14.55 -3.89 31.37
C MET A 208 13.83 -3.65 32.70
N LYS A 209 14.65 -3.54 33.75
CA LYS A 209 14.31 -3.10 35.11
C LYS A 209 13.90 -1.63 35.14
#